data_AF-A0A2V8D0D7-F1
#
_entry.id   AF-A0A2V8D0D7-F1
#
_cell.length_a   1.000
_cell.length_b   1.000
_cell.length_c   1.000
_cell.angle_alpha   90.00
_cell.angle_beta   90.00
_cell.angle_gamma   90.00
#
_symmetry.space_group_name_H-M   'P 1'
#
loop_
_entity.id
_entity.type
_entity.pdbx_description
1 polymer ?
#
loop_
_entity_poly.entity_id
_entity_poly.type
_entity_poly.pdbx_seq_one_letter_code
_entity_poly.pdbx_strand_id
1 'polypeptide(L)'
;MWVSSHAWACAAALALGAIACGTQPAQVSSSVFTPAHRTTAEAARDYFGIRPKAEQPIPFPHKTHIAKKAECVDCHESVEKGPIAGIPGVKTCMICHSQIAIDKPLIKRVTDYSEKGIEIPWQRVYGFTREAHVRF
;
A
#
# COMPACT_ATOMS: atom_id res chain seq x y z
N MET A 1 29.43 -2.17 -23.26
CA MET A 1 29.01 -0.99 -24.05
C MET A 1 27.68 -0.53 -23.45
N TRP A 2 27.47 0.66 -22.89
CA TRP A 2 28.17 1.95 -22.88
C TRP A 2 27.92 2.55 -21.48
N VAL A 3 28.98 2.84 -20.73
CA VAL A 3 28.91 3.66 -19.50
C VAL A 3 29.48 5.00 -19.89
N SER A 4 28.63 6.01 -20.08
CA SER A 4 29.08 7.38 -20.34
C SER A 4 29.36 8.07 -19.01
N SER A 5 30.62 7.99 -18.59
CA SER A 5 31.20 8.74 -17.49
C SER A 5 31.02 10.24 -17.73
N HIS A 6 30.07 10.88 -17.05
CA HIS A 6 30.05 12.34 -16.96
C HIS A 6 31.05 12.72 -15.87
N ALA A 7 32.19 13.26 -16.29
CA ALA A 7 33.18 13.84 -15.39
C ALA A 7 32.58 15.11 -14.75
N TRP A 8 32.46 15.11 -13.42
CA TRP A 8 32.06 16.29 -12.67
C TRP A 8 33.28 17.17 -12.49
N ALA A 9 33.49 18.13 -13.40
CA ALA A 9 34.41 19.22 -13.18
C ALA A 9 33.74 20.24 -12.25
N CYS A 10 34.04 20.16 -10.94
CA CYS A 10 33.72 21.25 -10.03
C CYS A 10 34.68 22.41 -10.29
N ALA A 11 34.27 23.36 -11.15
CA ALA A 11 34.91 24.66 -11.20
C ALA A 11 34.53 25.45 -9.95
N ALA A 12 35.47 25.58 -9.01
CA ALA A 12 35.34 26.46 -7.86
C ALA A 12 35.49 27.92 -8.33
N ALA A 13 34.37 28.60 -8.58
CA ALA A 13 34.34 30.04 -8.73
C ALA A 13 33.95 30.68 -7.39
N LEU A 14 34.94 31.27 -6.71
CA LEU A 14 34.74 32.18 -5.59
C LEU A 14 34.19 33.50 -6.13
N ALA A 15 32.86 33.66 -6.12
CA ALA A 15 32.22 34.96 -6.25
C ALA A 15 30.88 34.93 -5.52
N LEU A 16 30.64 35.96 -4.70
CA LEU A 16 29.43 36.21 -3.92
C LEU A 16 28.19 36.19 -4.83
N GLY A 17 27.29 35.23 -4.66
CA GLY A 17 25.98 35.26 -5.30
C GLY A 17 25.41 33.87 -5.59
N ALA A 18 24.39 33.50 -4.81
CA ALA A 18 23.43 32.42 -5.04
C ALA A 18 23.99 31.08 -5.55
N ILE A 19 24.10 30.11 -4.63
CA ILE A 19 24.19 28.70 -4.99
C ILE A 19 22.89 28.33 -5.73
N ALA A 20 22.92 28.33 -7.07
CA ALA A 20 21.87 27.78 -7.88
C ALA A 20 21.91 26.25 -7.71
N CYS A 21 21.18 25.77 -6.71
CA CYS A 21 20.91 24.34 -6.58
C CYS A 21 20.18 23.89 -7.85
N GLY A 22 20.72 22.87 -8.54
CA GLY A 22 20.22 22.40 -9.82
C GLY A 22 18.71 22.19 -9.81
N THR A 23 18.06 22.55 -10.92
CA THR A 23 16.62 22.40 -11.13
C THR A 23 16.19 20.98 -10.78
N GLN A 24 15.55 20.82 -9.61
CA GLN A 24 14.83 19.60 -9.29
C GLN A 24 13.78 19.38 -10.38
N PRO A 25 13.60 18.13 -10.87
CA PRO A 25 12.54 17.85 -11.83
C PRO A 25 11.21 18.31 -11.24
N ALA A 26 10.41 19.00 -12.05
CA ALA A 26 9.13 19.56 -11.62
C ALA A 26 8.32 18.48 -10.89
N GLN A 27 8.05 18.74 -9.60
CA GLN A 27 7.23 17.86 -8.77
C GLN A 27 5.88 17.66 -9.47
N VAL A 28 5.57 16.42 -9.86
CA VAL A 28 4.32 16.07 -10.53
C VAL A 28 3.21 16.02 -9.45
N SER A 29 2.78 17.20 -8.98
CA SER A 29 1.58 17.33 -8.16
C SER A 29 0.38 17.65 -9.06
N SER A 30 -0.64 16.82 -9.03
CA SER A 30 -1.96 17.08 -9.62
C SER A 30 -3.01 17.28 -8.54
N SER A 31 -4.19 17.79 -8.91
CA SER A 31 -5.36 17.81 -8.02
C SER A 31 -5.83 16.40 -7.60
N VAL A 32 -5.38 15.36 -8.31
CA VAL A 32 -5.70 13.95 -8.04
C VAL A 32 -4.63 13.29 -7.17
N PHE A 33 -3.37 13.74 -7.23
CA PHE A 33 -2.25 13.15 -6.50
C PHE A 33 -1.17 14.19 -6.20
N THR A 34 -0.84 14.38 -4.92
CA THR A 34 0.31 15.19 -4.48
C THR A 34 1.17 14.41 -3.49
N PRO A 35 2.51 14.41 -3.62
CA PRO A 35 3.40 13.84 -2.62
C PRO A 35 3.59 14.75 -1.39
N ALA A 36 3.03 15.97 -1.39
CA ALA A 36 3.15 16.90 -0.28
C ALA A 36 2.22 16.54 0.89
N HIS A 37 2.75 16.47 2.11
CA HIS A 37 1.96 16.32 3.33
C HIS A 37 1.25 17.64 3.71
N ARG A 38 0.12 17.56 4.43
CA ARG A 38 -0.66 18.76 4.80
C ARG A 38 0.03 19.61 5.87
N THR A 39 0.92 19.01 6.66
CA THR A 39 1.66 19.68 7.73
C THR A 39 3.08 19.12 7.85
N THR A 40 4.00 19.92 8.38
CA THR A 40 5.37 19.49 8.69
C THR A 40 5.40 18.32 9.68
N ALA A 41 4.47 18.27 10.63
CA ALA A 41 4.35 17.17 11.58
C ALA A 41 3.88 15.87 10.91
N GLU A 42 3.03 15.94 9.89
CA GLU A 42 2.65 14.78 9.08
C GLU A 42 3.84 14.29 8.24
N ALA A 43 4.59 15.20 7.61
CA ALA A 43 5.80 14.85 6.87
C ALA A 43 6.86 14.19 7.77
N ALA A 44 7.10 14.75 8.97
CA ALA A 44 8.05 14.17 9.92
C ALA A 44 7.62 12.77 10.39
N ARG A 45 6.33 12.58 10.71
CA ARG A 45 5.83 11.25 11.10
C ARG A 45 5.99 10.23 10.00
N ASP A 46 5.70 10.59 8.75
CA ASP A 46 5.89 9.69 7.62
C ASP A 46 7.38 9.37 7.38
N TYR A 47 8.25 10.38 7.43
CA TYR A 47 9.70 10.20 7.31
C TYR A 47 10.29 9.24 8.37
N PHE A 48 9.84 9.37 9.62
CA PHE A 48 10.27 8.50 10.71
C PHE A 48 9.46 7.19 10.82
N GLY A 49 8.54 6.91 9.89
CA GLY A 49 7.72 5.70 9.91
C GLY A 49 6.80 5.59 11.12
N ILE A 50 6.47 6.71 11.79
CA ILE A 50 5.62 6.75 12.97
C ILE A 50 4.16 6.66 12.51
N ARG A 51 3.53 5.52 12.78
CA ARG A 51 2.15 5.25 12.33
C ARG A 51 1.29 4.67 13.44
N PRO A 52 -0.01 5.00 13.47
CA PRO A 52 -0.94 4.30 14.33
C PRO A 52 -1.02 2.83 13.93
N LYS A 53 -1.26 1.96 14.91
CA LYS A 53 -1.51 0.55 14.66
C LYS A 53 -2.74 0.42 13.74
N ALA A 54 -2.61 -0.34 12.67
CA ALA A 54 -3.72 -0.63 11.78
C ALA A 54 -4.77 -1.49 12.51
N GLU A 55 -5.99 -0.95 12.65
CA GLU A 55 -7.15 -1.66 13.17
C GLU A 55 -7.96 -2.23 12.00
N GLN A 56 -8.07 -3.56 11.92
CA GLN A 56 -8.80 -4.20 10.83
C GLN A 56 -10.31 -4.16 11.07
N PRO A 57 -11.14 -3.94 10.03
CA PRO A 57 -12.60 -3.93 10.16
C PRO A 57 -13.16 -5.27 10.67
N ILE A 58 -12.53 -6.37 10.27
CA ILE A 58 -12.88 -7.73 10.67
C ILE A 58 -11.58 -8.48 10.96
N PRO A 59 -11.49 -9.28 12.05
CA PRO A 59 -10.33 -10.12 12.27
C PRO A 59 -10.26 -11.24 11.24
N PHE A 60 -9.12 -11.37 10.55
CA PHE A 60 -8.86 -12.42 9.56
C PHE A 60 -7.77 -13.39 10.05
N PRO A 61 -8.13 -14.55 10.63
CA PRO A 61 -7.15 -15.51 11.10
C PRO A 61 -6.61 -16.37 9.94
N HIS A 62 -5.48 -15.98 9.35
CA HIS A 62 -4.79 -16.74 8.29
C HIS A 62 -4.61 -18.22 8.65
N LYS A 63 -4.22 -18.51 9.90
CA LYS A 63 -4.02 -19.88 10.41
C LYS A 63 -5.24 -20.78 10.19
N THR A 64 -6.45 -20.25 10.39
CA THR A 64 -7.69 -21.02 10.21
C THR A 64 -7.90 -21.42 8.75
N HIS A 65 -7.59 -20.52 7.83
CA HIS A 65 -7.78 -20.74 6.39
C HIS A 65 -6.73 -21.71 5.84
N ILE A 66 -5.46 -21.51 6.21
CA ILE A 66 -4.35 -22.41 5.83
C ILE A 66 -4.60 -23.84 6.37
N ALA A 67 -5.09 -23.96 7.61
CA ALA A 67 -5.46 -25.27 8.17
C ALA A 67 -6.59 -25.97 7.40
N LYS A 68 -7.39 -25.21 6.64
CA LYS A 68 -8.44 -25.69 5.74
C LYS A 68 -7.98 -25.80 4.28
N LYS A 69 -6.67 -25.79 4.04
CA LYS A 69 -6.04 -25.99 2.72
C LYS A 69 -6.32 -24.86 1.71
N ALA A 70 -6.63 -23.66 2.21
CA ALA A 70 -6.54 -22.47 1.36
C ALA A 70 -5.06 -22.12 1.16
N GLU A 71 -4.69 -21.84 -0.09
CA GLU A 71 -3.35 -21.47 -0.49
C GLU A 71 -3.19 -19.95 -0.51
N CYS A 72 -1.96 -19.46 -0.44
CA CYS A 72 -1.67 -18.02 -0.42
C CYS A 72 -2.26 -17.30 -1.64
N VAL A 73 -2.21 -17.95 -2.80
CA VAL A 73 -2.66 -17.44 -4.12
C VAL A 73 -4.18 -17.32 -4.23
N ASP A 74 -4.94 -18.02 -3.38
CA ASP A 74 -6.41 -17.98 -3.41
C ASP A 74 -6.94 -16.61 -2.96
N CYS A 75 -6.17 -15.90 -2.13
CA CYS A 75 -6.53 -14.57 -1.65
C CYS A 75 -5.58 -13.50 -2.19
N HIS A 76 -4.28 -13.78 -2.28
CA HIS A 76 -3.33 -12.80 -2.75
C HIS A 76 -3.26 -12.74 -4.27
N GLU A 77 -4.21 -12.01 -4.86
CA GLU A 77 -4.33 -11.86 -6.30
C GLU A 77 -3.02 -11.36 -6.92
N SER A 78 -2.64 -11.92 -8.07
CA SER A 78 -1.46 -11.51 -8.85
C SER A 78 -0.10 -11.70 -8.16
N VAL A 79 -0.03 -12.34 -6.99
CA VAL A 79 1.24 -12.58 -6.26
C VAL A 79 2.29 -13.31 -7.11
N GLU A 80 1.87 -14.19 -8.03
CA GLU A 80 2.77 -14.92 -8.93
C GLU A 80 3.11 -14.15 -10.22
N LYS A 81 2.33 -13.13 -10.56
CA LYS A 81 2.35 -12.47 -11.86
C LYS A 81 3.10 -11.14 -11.86
N GLY A 82 3.32 -10.55 -10.70
CA GLY A 82 3.93 -9.24 -10.62
C GLY A 82 4.28 -8.81 -9.20
N PRO A 83 4.77 -7.56 -9.05
CA PRO A 83 5.29 -7.06 -7.78
C PRO A 83 4.20 -6.70 -6.77
N ILE A 84 2.92 -6.83 -7.13
CA ILE A 84 1.78 -6.43 -6.29
C ILE A 84 0.93 -7.66 -6.03
N ALA A 85 0.94 -8.12 -4.79
CA ALA A 85 -0.02 -9.07 -4.26
C ALA A 85 -1.26 -8.29 -3.79
N GLY A 86 -2.34 -8.34 -4.57
CA GLY A 86 -3.61 -7.72 -4.22
C GLY A 86 -4.30 -8.44 -3.05
N ILE A 87 -5.24 -7.76 -2.41
CA ILE A 87 -6.20 -8.37 -1.50
C ILE A 87 -7.47 -8.62 -2.33
N PRO A 88 -8.13 -9.79 -2.19
CA PRO A 88 -9.21 -10.13 -3.08
C PRO A 88 -10.46 -9.32 -2.71
N GLY A 89 -11.37 -9.17 -3.67
CA GLY A 89 -12.69 -8.59 -3.38
C GLY A 89 -13.50 -9.46 -2.42
N VAL A 90 -14.50 -8.87 -1.76
CA VAL A 90 -15.36 -9.55 -0.77
C VAL A 90 -16.06 -10.79 -1.34
N LYS A 91 -16.32 -10.81 -2.66
CA LYS A 91 -16.93 -11.95 -3.36
C LYS A 91 -16.07 -13.23 -3.28
N THR A 92 -14.74 -13.11 -3.24
CA THR A 92 -13.83 -14.25 -3.07
C THR A 92 -14.06 -14.95 -1.73
N CYS A 93 -14.34 -14.18 -0.67
CA CYS A 93 -14.72 -14.76 0.63
C CYS A 93 -16.00 -15.59 0.53
N MET A 94 -16.96 -15.13 -0.27
CA MET A 94 -18.27 -15.76 -0.43
C MET A 94 -18.27 -17.02 -1.29
N ILE A 95 -17.19 -17.31 -2.03
CA ILE A 95 -17.02 -18.59 -2.76
C ILE A 95 -17.24 -19.77 -1.80
N CYS A 96 -16.69 -19.68 -0.59
CA CYS A 96 -16.86 -20.69 0.45
C CYS A 96 -17.91 -20.28 1.49
N HIS A 97 -17.86 -19.02 1.96
CA HIS A 97 -18.69 -18.55 3.07
C HIS A 97 -20.17 -18.35 2.75
N SER A 98 -20.59 -18.57 1.50
CA SER A 98 -22.01 -18.77 1.18
C SER A 98 -22.58 -20.08 1.74
N GLN A 99 -21.72 -21.04 2.08
CA GLN A 99 -22.13 -22.39 2.52
C GLN A 99 -21.48 -22.83 3.84
N ILE A 100 -20.33 -22.26 4.21
CA ILE A 100 -19.60 -22.65 5.43
C ILE A 100 -19.63 -21.55 6.49
N ALA A 101 -19.83 -21.95 7.75
CA ALA A 101 -19.79 -21.08 8.91
C ALA A 101 -20.73 -19.85 8.84
N ILE A 102 -21.81 -19.98 8.07
CA ILE A 102 -22.80 -18.91 7.77
C ILE A 102 -23.39 -18.29 9.05
N ASP A 103 -23.53 -19.07 10.12
CA ASP A 103 -24.12 -18.60 11.37
C ASP A 103 -23.15 -17.80 12.25
N LYS A 104 -21.84 -17.81 11.94
CA LYS A 104 -20.85 -17.11 12.74
C LYS A 104 -21.01 -15.59 12.60
N PRO A 105 -20.98 -14.82 13.71
CA PRO A 105 -21.14 -13.36 13.66
C PRO A 105 -20.15 -12.64 12.74
N LEU A 106 -18.92 -13.15 12.63
CA LEU A 106 -17.92 -12.58 11.72
C LEU A 106 -18.28 -12.80 10.25
N ILE A 107 -18.84 -13.97 9.92
CA ILE A 107 -19.20 -14.31 8.54
C ILE A 107 -20.45 -13.55 8.13
N LYS A 108 -21.42 -13.36 9.04
CA LYS A 108 -22.57 -12.47 8.79
C LYS A 108 -22.11 -11.06 8.38
N ARG A 109 -21.09 -10.50 9.05
CA ARG A 109 -20.52 -9.21 8.64
C ARG A 109 -19.91 -9.24 7.24
N VAL A 110 -19.19 -10.31 6.87
CA VAL A 110 -18.64 -10.48 5.51
C VAL A 110 -19.77 -10.58 4.48
N THR A 111 -20.82 -11.34 4.78
CA THR A 111 -22.03 -11.43 3.96
C THR A 111 -22.68 -10.06 3.78
N ASP A 112 -22.83 -9.26 4.84
CA ASP A 112 -23.38 -7.91 4.77
C ASP A 112 -22.57 -7.01 3.81
N TYR A 113 -21.23 -7.09 3.84
CA TYR A 113 -20.37 -6.35 2.89
C TYR A 113 -20.65 -6.81 1.46
N SER A 114 -20.70 -8.13 1.22
CA SER A 114 -20.96 -8.71 -0.09
C SER A 114 -22.35 -8.36 -0.64
N GLU A 115 -23.39 -8.43 0.18
CA GLU A 115 -24.78 -8.14 -0.21
C GLU A 115 -24.98 -6.66 -0.55
N LYS A 116 -24.33 -5.77 0.21
CA LYS A 116 -24.31 -4.33 -0.08
C LYS A 116 -23.43 -3.96 -1.27
N GLY A 117 -22.66 -4.90 -1.81
CA GLY A 117 -21.73 -4.67 -2.91
C GLY A 117 -20.59 -3.72 -2.54
N ILE A 118 -20.21 -3.67 -1.26
CA ILE A 118 -19.11 -2.84 -0.76
C ILE A 118 -17.92 -3.70 -0.35
N GLU A 119 -16.72 -3.25 -0.70
CA GLU A 119 -15.50 -3.94 -0.31
C GLU A 119 -15.19 -3.76 1.17
N ILE A 120 -14.56 -4.77 1.78
CA ILE A 120 -14.08 -4.66 3.15
C ILE A 120 -12.92 -3.65 3.17
N PRO A 121 -12.99 -2.57 3.97
CA PRO A 121 -12.00 -1.50 3.95
C PRO A 121 -10.75 -1.89 4.75
N TRP A 122 -10.04 -2.92 4.29
CA TRP A 122 -8.82 -3.43 4.91
C TRP A 122 -7.80 -2.32 5.14
N GLN A 123 -7.23 -2.30 6.34
CA GLN A 123 -6.14 -1.39 6.67
C GLN A 123 -4.81 -2.07 6.33
N ARG A 124 -3.87 -1.34 5.77
CA ARG A 124 -2.54 -1.91 5.49
C ARG A 124 -1.77 -2.11 6.78
N VAL A 125 -1.14 -3.26 6.92
CA VAL A 125 -0.35 -3.59 8.12
C VAL A 125 1.14 -3.31 7.94
N TYR A 126 1.61 -3.00 6.73
CA TYR A 126 3.03 -2.76 6.47
C TYR A 126 3.43 -1.29 6.64
N GLY A 127 4.65 -1.08 7.13
CA GLY A 127 5.29 0.23 7.33
C GLY A 127 5.69 0.98 6.05
N PHE A 128 5.02 0.74 4.92
CA PHE A 128 5.33 1.41 3.66
C PHE A 128 4.43 2.63 3.43
N THR A 129 4.97 3.72 2.88
CA THR A 129 4.19 4.95 2.62
C THR A 129 2.93 4.65 1.81
N ARG A 130 1.92 5.53 1.86
CA ARG A 130 0.65 5.30 1.16
C ARG A 130 0.84 5.08 -0.36
N GLU A 131 1.92 5.64 -0.89
CA GLU A 131 2.37 5.60 -2.28
C GLU A 131 3.09 4.29 -2.61
N ALA A 132 3.41 3.47 -1.62
CA ALA A 132 4.09 2.21 -1.86
C ALA A 132 3.24 1.26 -2.71
N HIS A 133 3.90 0.73 -3.74
CA HIS A 133 3.34 -0.22 -4.70
C HIS A 133 3.04 -1.58 -4.06
N VAL A 134 3.66 -1.89 -2.93
CA VAL A 134 3.42 -3.12 -2.17
C VAL A 134 2.23 -2.89 -1.24
N ARG A 135 1.09 -3.49 -1.58
CA ARG A 135 -0.21 -3.27 -0.93
C ARG A 135 -0.71 -4.59 -0.31
N PHE A 136 -0.17 -4.98 0.85
CA PHE A 136 -0.85 -5.97 1.68
C PHE A 136 -1.37 -5.39 3.00
#